data_AF-A0A6C0C4W0-F1
#
_entry.id   AF-A0A6C0C4W0-F1
#
_cell.length_a   1.000
_cell.length_b   1.000
_cell.length_c   1.000
_cell.angle_alpha   90.00
_cell.angle_beta   90.00
_cell.angle_gamma   90.00
#
_symmetry.space_group_name_H-M   'P 1'
#
loop_
_entity.id
_entity.type
_entity.pdbx_description
1 polymer ?
#
loop_
_entity_poly.entity_id
_entity_poly.type
_entity_poly.pdbx_seq_one_letter_code
_entity_poly.pdbx_strand_id
1 'polypeptide(L)'
;MNQFEQNVRSLCTPAQIYFFLSMSSLLAIMSQNSMHSNIYKVGSYSVPTPFNNMVTFLVKIASIVIWTYILKYLCDHGFLSMAWFLVLIPIILMFVIIGVVIIVLSENKNIVQRQVRAFQKTQRPGINQKNISQ
;
A
#
# COMPACT_ATOMS: atom_id res chain seq x y z
N MET A 1 26.20 0.41 27.81
CA MET A 1 25.84 0.47 26.37
C MET A 1 24.47 -0.16 26.22
N ASN A 2 23.49 0.62 25.78
CA ASN A 2 22.08 0.35 26.00
C ASN A 2 21.59 -0.81 25.14
N GLN A 3 20.84 -1.73 25.75
CA GLN A 3 20.25 -2.94 25.14
C GLN A 3 19.54 -2.66 23.79
N PHE A 4 19.05 -1.44 23.60
CA PHE A 4 18.51 -0.91 22.36
C PHE A 4 19.48 -0.98 21.16
N GLU A 5 20.77 -0.66 21.33
CA GLU A 5 21.78 -0.66 20.26
C GLU A 5 22.09 -2.07 19.72
N GLN A 6 22.19 -3.07 20.62
CA GLN A 6 22.38 -4.46 20.20
C GLN A 6 21.17 -4.97 19.45
N ASN A 7 19.99 -4.64 19.96
CA ASN A 7 18.73 -5.01 19.35
C ASN A 7 18.51 -4.29 18.00
N VAL A 8 19.17 -3.16 17.72
CA VAL A 8 19.14 -2.47 16.42
C VAL A 8 20.15 -3.06 15.44
N ARG A 9 21.33 -3.45 15.93
CA ARG A 9 22.39 -4.12 15.15
C ARG A 9 22.07 -5.58 14.81
N SER A 10 21.17 -6.22 15.56
CA SER A 10 20.65 -7.57 15.29
C SER A 10 19.23 -7.57 14.72
N LEU A 11 18.77 -6.49 14.06
CA LEU A 11 17.46 -6.57 13.38
C LEU A 11 17.53 -7.69 12.35
N CYS A 12 16.71 -8.72 12.56
CA CYS A 12 16.53 -9.77 11.59
C CYS A 12 16.10 -9.18 10.25
N THR A 13 16.62 -9.76 9.17
CA THR A 13 16.28 -9.42 7.78
C THR A 13 14.80 -9.11 7.52
N PRO A 14 13.81 -9.90 8.01
CA PRO A 14 12.38 -9.58 7.79
C PRO A 14 11.93 -8.25 8.41
N ALA A 15 12.42 -7.90 9.60
CA ALA A 15 12.04 -6.64 10.26
C ALA A 15 12.65 -5.42 9.56
N GLN A 16 13.92 -5.53 9.09
CA GLN A 16 14.55 -4.47 8.31
C GLN A 16 13.80 -4.24 6.99
N ILE A 17 13.51 -5.30 6.23
CA ILE A 17 12.82 -5.21 4.95
C ILE A 17 11.43 -4.59 5.13
N TYR A 18 10.66 -5.02 6.13
CA TYR A 18 9.34 -4.45 6.41
C TYR A 18 9.42 -2.94 6.68
N PHE A 19 10.35 -2.51 7.53
CA PHE A 19 10.52 -1.10 7.88
C PHE A 19 10.91 -0.26 6.66
N PHE A 20 11.92 -0.70 5.88
CA PHE A 20 12.38 0.03 4.70
C PHE A 20 11.33 0.14 3.60
N LEU A 21 10.61 -0.94 3.30
CA LEU A 21 9.53 -0.93 2.30
C LEU A 21 8.36 -0.06 2.75
N SER A 22 7.99 -0.14 4.02
CA SER A 22 6.88 0.66 4.54
C SER A 22 7.23 2.15 4.58
N MET A 23 8.45 2.50 5.00
CA MET A 23 8.93 3.88 5.01
C MET A 23 9.04 4.47 3.60
N SER A 24 9.61 3.73 2.64
CA SER A 24 9.70 4.21 1.26
C SER A 24 8.33 4.43 0.63
N SER A 25 7.39 3.50 0.87
CA SER A 25 6.00 3.64 0.42
C SER A 25 5.32 4.84 1.07
N LEU A 26 5.52 5.07 2.38
CA LEU A 26 4.92 6.20 3.08
C LEU A 26 5.43 7.53 2.53
N LEU A 27 6.74 7.65 2.30
CA LEU A 27 7.37 8.83 1.70
C LEU A 27 6.82 9.11 0.29
N ALA A 28 6.68 8.07 -0.53
CA ALA A 28 6.12 8.19 -1.88
C ALA A 28 4.66 8.68 -1.88
N ILE A 29 3.85 8.27 -0.89
CA ILE A 29 2.45 8.72 -0.78
C ILE A 29 2.40 10.13 -0.16
N MET A 30 3.28 10.43 0.78
CA MET A 30 3.36 11.74 1.42
C MET A 30 3.68 12.84 0.40
N SER A 31 4.60 12.60 -0.54
CA SER A 31 4.93 13.56 -1.60
C SER A 31 3.75 13.90 -2.50
N GLN A 32 2.81 12.97 -2.70
CA GLN A 32 1.60 13.16 -3.51
C GLN A 32 0.46 13.87 -2.74
N ASN A 33 0.52 13.90 -1.41
CA ASN A 33 -0.58 14.37 -0.54
C ASN A 33 -0.33 15.74 0.11
N SER A 34 0.82 16.37 -0.12
CA SER A 34 1.18 17.66 0.50
C SER A 34 0.25 18.83 0.16
N MET A 35 -0.64 18.69 -0.83
CA MET A 35 -1.41 19.79 -1.40
C MET A 35 -2.86 19.91 -0.89
N HIS A 36 -3.39 18.90 -0.18
CA HIS A 36 -4.77 18.90 0.36
C HIS A 36 -4.78 18.32 1.78
N SER A 37 -5.67 18.80 2.65
CA SER A 37 -5.70 18.42 4.07
C SER A 37 -6.69 17.30 4.42
N ASN A 38 -7.78 17.14 3.66
CA ASN A 38 -8.88 16.19 3.95
C ASN A 38 -9.17 15.20 2.79
N ILE A 39 -8.25 15.10 1.83
CA ILE A 39 -8.37 14.18 0.68
C ILE A 39 -7.06 13.39 0.61
N TYR A 40 -7.17 12.07 0.77
CA TYR A 40 -6.05 11.15 0.68
C TYR A 40 -5.94 10.58 -0.74
N LYS A 41 -4.84 10.88 -1.41
CA LYS A 41 -4.53 10.47 -2.79
C LYS A 41 -3.53 9.31 -2.81
N VAL A 42 -3.80 8.30 -3.62
CA VAL A 42 -2.86 7.21 -3.91
C VAL A 42 -2.84 7.01 -5.41
N GLY A 43 -1.80 7.54 -6.07
CA GLY A 43 -1.76 7.62 -7.53
C GLY A 43 -2.96 8.41 -8.07
N SER A 44 -3.74 7.80 -8.94
CA SER A 44 -4.94 8.42 -9.54
C SER A 44 -6.21 8.30 -8.69
N TYR A 45 -6.15 7.63 -7.54
CA TYR A 45 -7.30 7.46 -6.65
C TYR A 45 -7.31 8.53 -5.57
N SER A 46 -8.48 9.12 -5.32
CA SER A 46 -8.69 10.11 -4.26
C SER A 46 -9.82 9.63 -3.35
N VAL A 47 -9.58 9.61 -2.04
CA VAL A 47 -10.56 9.20 -1.04
C VAL A 47 -10.72 10.34 -0.02
N PRO A 48 -11.94 10.86 0.19
CA PRO A 48 -12.19 11.82 1.26
C PRO A 48 -12.03 11.12 2.61
N THR A 49 -11.21 11.69 3.49
CA THR A 49 -10.98 11.14 4.82
C THR A 49 -11.65 12.03 5.87
N PRO A 50 -12.30 11.45 6.89
CA PRO A 50 -12.90 12.23 7.98
C PRO A 50 -11.85 12.90 8.86
N PHE A 51 -10.61 12.41 8.82
CA PHE A 51 -9.47 12.96 9.55
C PHE A 51 -8.51 13.67 8.59
N ASN A 52 -7.78 14.64 9.14
CA ASN A 52 -6.70 15.32 8.43
C ASN A 52 -5.63 14.31 7.98
N ASN A 53 -5.09 14.51 6.79
CA ASN A 53 -4.05 13.68 6.19
C ASN A 53 -2.85 13.46 7.12
N MET A 54 -2.44 14.50 7.86
CA MET A 54 -1.34 14.41 8.84
C MET A 54 -1.59 13.37 9.92
N VAL A 55 -2.84 13.27 10.42
CA VAL A 55 -3.23 12.27 11.43
C VAL A 55 -3.17 10.87 10.81
N THR A 56 -3.63 10.71 9.57
CA THR A 56 -3.54 9.44 8.84
C THR A 56 -2.09 8.99 8.65
N PHE A 57 -1.17 9.91 8.32
CA PHE A 57 0.26 9.60 8.21
C PHE A 57 0.86 9.22 9.57
N LEU A 58 0.52 9.94 10.64
CA LEU A 58 1.02 9.65 11.99
C LEU A 58 0.59 8.25 12.47
N VAL A 59 -0.67 7.89 12.25
CA VAL A 59 -1.18 6.55 12.58
C VAL A 59 -0.43 5.49 11.79
N LYS A 60 -0.17 5.71 10.49
CA LYS A 60 0.63 4.78 9.67
C LYS A 60 2.04 4.60 10.21
N ILE A 61 2.71 5.69 10.61
CA ILE A 61 4.06 5.61 11.22
C ILE A 61 4.02 4.79 12.51
N ALA A 62 3.05 5.07 13.39
CA ALA A 62 2.86 4.31 14.62
C ALA A 62 2.63 2.82 14.33
N SER A 63 1.80 2.49 13.34
CA SER A 63 1.58 1.11 12.90
C SER A 63 2.88 0.44 12.41
N ILE A 64 3.70 1.13 11.62
CA ILE A 64 4.99 0.60 11.12
C ILE A 64 5.93 0.29 12.29
N VAL A 65 6.05 1.21 13.26
CA VAL A 65 6.93 1.01 14.42
C VAL A 65 6.44 -0.15 15.29
N ILE A 66 5.13 -0.20 15.59
CA ILE A 66 4.53 -1.28 16.37
C ILE A 66 4.75 -2.63 15.67
N TRP A 67 4.51 -2.70 14.36
CA TRP A 67 4.68 -3.94 13.60
C TRP A 67 6.14 -4.38 13.50
N THR A 68 7.06 -3.43 13.31
CA THR A 68 8.51 -3.71 13.31
C THR A 68 8.95 -4.26 14.68
N TYR A 69 8.39 -3.74 15.77
CA TYR A 69 8.63 -4.25 17.12
C TYR A 69 8.07 -5.67 17.31
N ILE A 70 6.86 -5.96 16.84
CA ILE A 70 6.28 -7.31 16.86
C ILE A 70 7.17 -8.29 16.08
N LEU A 71 7.57 -7.95 14.86
CA LEU A 71 8.45 -8.78 14.03
C LEU A 71 9.80 -9.06 14.69
N LYS A 72 10.35 -8.05 15.35
CA LYS A 72 11.60 -8.16 16.12
C LYS A 72 11.44 -9.11 17.31
N TYR A 73 10.37 -8.92 18.10
CA TYR A 73 10.05 -9.80 19.22
C TYR A 73 9.91 -11.27 18.77
N LEU A 74 9.19 -11.53 17.68
CA LEU A 74 9.08 -12.90 17.13
C LEU A 74 10.44 -13.48 16.74
N CYS A 75 11.34 -12.66 16.22
CA CYS A 75 12.67 -13.12 15.84
C CYS A 75 13.56 -13.42 17.07
N ASP A 76 13.48 -12.58 18.11
CA ASP A 76 14.22 -12.78 19.36
C ASP A 76 13.81 -14.09 20.07
N HIS A 77 12.56 -14.54 19.84
CA HIS A 77 12.05 -15.83 20.30
C HIS A 77 12.35 -17.02 19.37
N GLY A 78 13.18 -16.83 18.33
CA GLY A 78 13.64 -17.89 17.43
C GLY A 78 12.70 -18.22 16.27
N PHE A 79 11.60 -17.49 16.08
CA PHE A 79 10.62 -17.75 15.03
C PHE A 79 10.93 -17.01 13.71
N LEU A 80 12.17 -17.14 13.23
CA LEU A 80 12.62 -16.46 12.00
C LEU A 80 11.76 -16.84 10.77
N SER A 81 11.39 -18.11 10.64
CA SER A 81 10.51 -18.57 9.54
C SER A 81 9.12 -17.93 9.58
N MET A 82 8.55 -17.75 10.78
CA MET A 82 7.22 -17.15 10.92
C MET A 82 7.23 -15.65 10.63
N ALA A 83 8.29 -14.95 11.02
CA ALA A 83 8.47 -13.54 10.68
C ALA A 83 8.54 -13.33 9.17
N TRP A 84 9.22 -14.23 8.43
CA TRP A 84 9.29 -14.17 6.97
C TRP A 84 7.92 -14.45 6.32
N PHE A 85 7.17 -15.42 6.85
CA PHE A 85 5.82 -15.70 6.40
C PHE A 85 4.88 -14.49 6.58
N LEU A 86 4.97 -13.78 7.71
CA LEU A 86 4.15 -12.58 7.98
C LEU A 86 4.41 -11.44 6.98
N VAL A 87 5.66 -11.28 6.52
CA VAL A 87 6.02 -10.31 5.47
C VAL A 87 5.56 -10.78 4.08
N LEU A 88 5.59 -12.09 3.82
CA LEU A 88 5.24 -12.65 2.52
C LEU A 88 3.72 -12.76 2.28
N ILE A 89 2.93 -13.07 3.32
CA ILE A 89 1.47 -13.18 3.26
C ILE A 89 0.81 -12.04 2.46
N PRO A 90 1.04 -10.75 2.77
CA PRO A 90 0.39 -9.66 2.04
C PRO A 90 0.79 -9.61 0.56
N ILE A 91 2.02 -9.98 0.21
CA ILE A 91 2.48 -10.03 -1.19
C ILE A 91 1.73 -11.14 -1.93
N ILE A 92 1.72 -12.35 -1.38
CA ILE A 92 1.01 -13.49 -1.99
C ILE A 92 -0.48 -13.21 -2.09
N LEU A 93 -1.09 -12.66 -1.04
CA LEU A 93 -2.51 -12.32 -1.03
C LEU A 93 -2.88 -11.29 -2.10
N MET A 94 -2.05 -10.25 -2.30
CA MET A 94 -2.26 -9.27 -3.38
C MET A 94 -2.21 -9.94 -4.76
N PHE A 95 -1.24 -10.82 -5.01
CA PHE A 95 -1.16 -11.59 -6.24
C PHE A 95 -2.38 -12.48 -6.45
N VAL A 96 -2.85 -13.17 -5.41
CA VAL A 96 -4.05 -14.02 -5.46
C VAL A 96 -5.30 -13.20 -5.78
N ILE A 97 -5.53 -12.08 -5.08
CA ILE A 97 -6.70 -11.23 -5.31
C ILE A 97 -6.69 -10.70 -6.74
N ILE A 98 -5.54 -10.19 -7.22
CA ILE A 98 -5.42 -9.69 -8.59
C ILE A 98 -5.69 -10.82 -9.60
N GLY A 99 -5.12 -12.01 -9.37
CA GLY A 99 -5.35 -13.19 -10.23
C GLY A 99 -6.83 -13.58 -10.29
N VAL A 100 -7.50 -13.64 -9.14
CA VAL A 100 -8.95 -13.93 -9.05
C VAL A 100 -9.76 -12.84 -9.76
N VAL A 101 -9.45 -11.56 -9.52
CA VAL A 101 -10.13 -10.45 -10.19
C VAL A 101 -9.97 -10.55 -11.71
N ILE A 102 -8.78 -10.85 -12.22
CA ILE A 102 -8.56 -11.03 -13.67
C ILE A 102 -9.39 -12.19 -14.22
N ILE A 103 -9.44 -13.34 -13.52
CA ILE A 103 -10.22 -14.51 -13.96
C ILE A 103 -11.71 -14.17 -13.98
N VAL A 104 -12.25 -13.58 -12.91
CA VAL A 104 -13.66 -13.17 -12.80
C VAL A 104 -14.03 -12.15 -13.87
N LEU A 105 -13.13 -11.19 -14.16
CA LEU A 105 -13.33 -10.23 -15.23
C LEU A 105 -13.24 -10.90 -16.62
N SER A 106 -12.43 -11.95 -16.79
CA SER A 106 -12.26 -12.61 -18.09
C SER A 106 -13.51 -13.36 -18.58
N GLU A 107 -14.38 -13.81 -17.67
CA GLU A 107 -15.59 -14.57 -18.00
C GLU A 107 -16.65 -13.74 -18.74
N ASN A 108 -16.68 -12.41 -18.55
CA ASN A 108 -17.67 -11.55 -19.19
C ASN A 108 -17.05 -10.37 -19.95
N LYS A 109 -16.40 -10.67 -21.09
CA LYS A 109 -15.74 -9.70 -21.96
C LYS A 109 -16.64 -8.49 -22.31
N ASN A 110 -17.95 -8.69 -22.45
CA ASN A 110 -18.91 -7.64 -22.79
C ASN A 110 -19.17 -6.68 -21.62
N ILE A 111 -19.38 -7.19 -20.40
CA ILE A 111 -19.54 -6.36 -19.19
C ILE A 111 -18.23 -5.66 -18.86
N VAL A 112 -17.10 -6.35 -18.96
CA VAL A 112 -15.79 -5.75 -18.68
C VAL A 112 -15.45 -4.66 -19.68
N GLN A 113 -15.71 -4.85 -20.97
CA GLN A 113 -15.54 -3.78 -21.96
C GLN A 113 -16.41 -2.55 -21.66
N ARG A 114 -17.62 -2.74 -21.12
CA ARG A 114 -18.49 -1.62 -20.71
C ARG A 114 -17.98 -0.95 -19.42
N GLN A 115 -17.58 -1.75 -18.44
CA GLN A 115 -17.03 -1.28 -17.15
C GLN A 115 -15.71 -0.55 -17.33
N VAL A 116 -14.79 -1.08 -18.15
CA VAL A 116 -13.51 -0.43 -18.49
C VAL A 116 -13.76 0.86 -19.24
N ARG A 117 -14.68 0.90 -20.22
CA ARG A 117 -15.06 2.16 -20.89
C ARG A 117 -15.67 3.18 -19.94
N ALA A 118 -16.51 2.74 -19.00
CA ALA A 118 -17.08 3.62 -17.97
C ALA A 118 -16.00 4.13 -17.00
N PHE A 119 -15.15 3.25 -16.46
CA PHE A 119 -14.05 3.60 -15.57
C PHE A 119 -13.00 4.51 -16.24
N GLN A 120 -12.67 4.25 -17.50
CA GLN A 120 -11.77 5.08 -18.31
C GLN A 120 -12.35 6.49 -18.53
N LYS A 121 -13.68 6.62 -18.66
CA LYS A 121 -14.36 7.92 -18.72
C LYS A 121 -14.30 8.67 -17.39
N THR A 122 -14.39 7.96 -16.27
CA THR A 122 -14.26 8.54 -14.92
C THR A 122 -12.80 8.91 -14.58
N GLN A 123 -11.81 8.15 -15.05
CA GLN A 123 -10.38 8.41 -14.82
C GLN A 123 -9.78 9.49 -15.75
N ARG A 124 -10.37 9.78 -16.91
CA ARG A 124 -9.97 10.90 -17.78
C ARG A 124 -11.02 12.03 -17.77
N PRO A 125 -11.00 12.96 -16.79
CA PRO A 125 -11.93 14.09 -16.78
C PRO A 125 -11.59 15.21 -17.80
N GLY A 126 -10.77 15.00 -18.84
CA GLY A 126 -10.30 16.14 -19.65
C GLY A 126 -9.58 15.90 -20.97
N ILE A 127 -9.89 14.85 -21.74
CA ILE A 127 -9.46 14.82 -23.16
C ILE A 127 -10.70 14.86 -24.06
N ASN A 128 -11.00 16.10 -24.44
CA ASN A 128 -11.85 16.59 -25.49
C ASN A 128 -12.46 15.51 -26.40
N GLN A 129 -13.78 15.34 -26.31
CA GLN A 129 -14.63 14.67 -27.29
C GLN A 129 -14.80 15.55 -28.56
N LYS A 130 -13.73 16.21 -29.00
CA LYS A 130 -13.68 17.12 -30.14
C LYS A 130 -12.51 16.65 -31.01
N ASN A 131 -12.74 15.58 -31.78
CA ASN A 131 -11.98 15.13 -32.97
C ASN A 131 -12.33 13.68 -33.39
N ILE A 132 -13.58 13.23 -33.23
CA ILE A 132 -14.08 12.00 -33.90
C ILE A 132 -15.48 12.27 -34.49
N SER A 133 -15.64 13.45 -35.08
CA SER A 133 -16.77 13.83 -35.91
C SER A 133 -16.36 14.99 -36.82
N GLN A 134 -15.26 14.79 -37.54
CA GLN A 134 -15.10 15.31 -38.89
C GLN A 134 -14.91 14.10 -39.81
#